data_AF-A0A2V7NVK8-F1
#
_entry.id   AF-A0A2V7NVK8-F1
#
_cell.length_a   1.000
_cell.length_b   1.000
_cell.length_c   1.000
_cell.angle_alpha   90.00
_cell.angle_beta   90.00
_cell.angle_gamma   90.00
#
_symmetry.space_group_name_H-M   'P 1'
#
loop_
_entity.id
_entity.type
_entity.pdbx_description
1 polymer ?
#
loop_
_entity_poly.entity_id
_entity_poly.type
_entity_poly.pdbx_seq_one_letter_code
_entity_poly.pdbx_strand_id
1 'polypeptide(L)' 'MTAEPEVSRRERKKEETKERIFKAAFALFKHKGVDATTVEEICDKADVAKGTFFN' A
#
# COMPACT_ATOMS: atom_id res chain seq x y z
N MET A 1 -34.61 8.11 -2.97
CA MET A 1 -33.49 9.06 -2.97
C MET A 1 -32.50 8.61 -1.90
N THR A 2 -31.46 7.88 -2.27
CA THR A 2 -30.28 7.61 -1.42
C THR A 2 -29.11 7.41 -2.37
N ALA A 3 -28.35 8.47 -2.61
CA ALA A 3 -27.05 8.36 -3.27
C ALA A 3 -26.15 7.60 -2.31
N GLU A 4 -25.88 6.34 -2.62
CA GLU A 4 -24.77 5.61 -2.01
C GLU A 4 -23.52 6.48 -2.21
N PRO A 5 -22.67 6.67 -1.20
CA PRO A 5 -21.42 7.38 -1.40
C PRO A 5 -20.61 6.53 -2.36
N GLU A 6 -20.68 6.86 -3.65
CA GLU A 6 -19.81 6.35 -4.70
C GLU A 6 -18.40 6.61 -4.22
N VAL A 7 -17.76 5.58 -3.62
CA VAL A 7 -16.37 5.61 -3.19
C VAL A 7 -15.60 6.18 -4.37
N SER A 8 -15.13 7.41 -4.18
CA SER A 8 -14.64 8.22 -5.28
C SER A 8 -13.54 7.42 -5.97
N ARG A 9 -13.40 7.52 -7.30
CA ARG A 9 -12.31 6.83 -8.03
C ARG A 9 -10.95 7.05 -7.38
N ARG A 10 -10.79 8.19 -6.69
CA ARG A 10 -9.62 8.55 -5.90
C ARG A 10 -9.47 7.71 -4.61
N GLU A 11 -10.56 7.41 -3.91
CA GLU A 11 -10.54 6.56 -2.72
C GLU A 11 -10.27 5.10 -3.07
N ARG A 12 -10.88 4.57 -4.14
CA ARG A 12 -10.56 3.21 -4.64
C ARG A 12 -9.08 3.06 -4.96
N LYS A 13 -8.48 4.04 -5.67
CA LYS A 13 -7.03 4.05 -5.92
C LYS A 13 -6.20 4.12 -4.64
N LYS A 14 -6.67 4.84 -3.61
CA LYS A 14 -5.97 4.92 -2.32
C LYS A 14 -5.99 3.58 -1.60
N GLU A 15 -7.12 2.87 -1.62
CA GLU A 15 -7.23 1.52 -1.07
C GLU A 15 -6.40 0.50 -1.83
N GLU A 16 -6.42 0.50 -3.17
CA GLU A 16 -5.56 -0.36 -3.97
C GLU A 16 -4.08 -0.14 -3.66
N THR A 17 -3.67 1.13 -3.52
CA THR A 17 -2.29 1.48 -3.15
C THR A 17 -1.94 0.94 -1.77
N LYS A 18 -2.83 1.09 -0.78
CA LYS A 18 -2.64 0.51 0.56
C LYS A 18 -2.54 -1.00 0.51
N GLU A 19 -3.41 -1.68 -0.22
CA GLU A 19 -3.35 -3.13 -0.38
C GLU A 19 -2.02 -3.60 -0.97
N ARG A 20 -1.53 -2.91 -2.01
CA ARG A 20 -0.23 -3.20 -2.62
C ARG A 20 0.91 -3.08 -1.61
N ILE A 21 0.91 -2.02 -0.82
CA ILE A 21 1.88 -1.80 0.26
C ILE A 21 1.82 -2.94 1.28
N PHE A 22 0.63 -3.30 1.76
CA PHE A 22 0.46 -4.38 2.72
C PHE A 22 0.92 -5.73 2.18
N LYS A 23 0.54 -6.08 0.94
CA LYS A 23 0.97 -7.33 0.29
C LYS A 23 2.49 -7.37 0.12
N ALA A 24 3.11 -6.26 -0.29
CA ALA A 24 4.56 -6.16 -0.43
C ALA A 24 5.27 -6.32 0.92
N ALA A 25 4.81 -5.63 1.95
CA ALA A 25 5.33 -5.73 3.31
C ALA A 25 5.23 -7.16 3.85
N PHE A 26 4.06 -7.79 3.77
CA PHE A 26 3.88 -9.18 4.19
C PHE A 26 4.80 -10.15 3.43
N ALA A 27 4.96 -9.96 2.13
CA ALA A 27 5.85 -10.80 1.32
C ALA A 27 7.32 -10.64 1.73
N LEU A 28 7.76 -9.43 2.10
CA LEU A 28 9.11 -9.18 2.59
C LEU A 28 9.31 -9.73 4.00
N PHE A 29 8.34 -9.51 4.90
CA PHE A 29 8.35 -10.06 6.25
C PHE A 29 8.45 -11.59 6.24
N LYS A 30 7.72 -12.26 5.34
CA LYS A 30 7.79 -13.72 5.19
C LYS A 30 9.14 -14.21 4.64
N HIS A 31 9.81 -13.39 3.82
CA HIS A 31 11.07 -13.78 3.18
C HIS A 31 12.29 -13.60 4.08
N LYS A 32 12.35 -12.52 4.86
CA LYS A 32 13.55 -12.14 5.62
C LYS A 32 13.28 -11.63 7.04
N GLY A 33 12.02 -11.60 7.47
CA GLY A 33 11.61 -11.10 8.78
C GLY A 33 11.30 -9.60 8.79
N VAL A 34 10.68 -9.16 9.88
CA VAL A 34 10.21 -7.78 10.06
C VAL A 34 11.39 -6.84 10.29
N ASP A 35 12.36 -7.24 11.12
CA ASP A 35 13.55 -6.44 11.45
C ASP A 35 14.45 -6.15 10.24
N ALA A 36 14.54 -7.09 9.29
CA ALA A 36 15.37 -6.94 8.10
C ALA A 36 14.65 -6.19 6.96
N THR A 37 13.36 -5.87 7.09
CA THR A 37 12.56 -5.25 6.03
C THR A 37 12.52 -3.74 6.18
N THR A 38 12.97 -3.02 5.15
CA THR A 38 12.96 -1.56 5.13
C THR A 38 11.73 -1.00 4.42
N VAL A 39 11.36 0.24 4.77
CA VAL A 39 10.29 0.97 4.07
C VAL A 39 10.62 1.16 2.58
N GLU A 40 11.90 1.36 2.24
CA GLU A 40 12.36 1.46 0.85
C GLU A 40 12.02 0.22 0.04
N GLU A 41 12.33 -0.97 0.55
CA GLU A 41 12.04 -2.21 -0.17
C GLU A 41 10.53 -2.48 -0.28
N ILE A 42 9.75 -2.07 0.73
CA ILE A 42 8.30 -2.14 0.65
C ILE A 42 7.80 -1.20 -0.45
N CYS A 43 8.33 0.02 -0.53
CA CYS A 43 7.96 1.00 -1.56
C CYS A 43 8.32 0.50 -2.96
N ASP A 44 9.55 0.01 -3.15
CA ASP A 44 10.01 -0.54 -4.42
C ASP A 44 9.18 -1.75 -4.85
N LYS A 45 8.88 -2.66 -3.92
CA LYS A 45 8.09 -3.86 -4.21
C LYS A 45 6.60 -3.58 -4.42
N ALA A 46 6.05 -2.58 -3.73
CA ALA A 46 4.69 -2.12 -3.94
C ALA A 46 4.55 -1.21 -5.17
N ASP A 47 5.67 -0.76 -5.76
CA ASP A 47 5.74 0.22 -6.85
C ASP A 47 4.96 1.49 -6.48
N VAL A 48 5.35 2.06 -5.34
CA VAL A 48 4.83 3.33 -4.81
C VAL A 48 6.00 4.25 -4.47
N ALA A 49 5.82 5.55 -4.73
CA ALA A 49 6.79 6.53 -4.29
C ALA A 49 6.78 6.67 -2.76
N LYS A 50 7.93 6.97 -2.14
CA LYS A 50 8.01 7.27 -0.71
C LYS A 50 7.02 8.37 -0.30
N GLY A 51 6.86 9.40 -1.12
CA GLY A 51 5.90 10.48 -0.87
C GLY A 51 4.44 9.99 -0.83
N THR A 52 4.11 8.89 -1.52
CA THR A 52 2.79 8.24 -1.45
C THR A 52 2.65 7.36 -0.21
N PHE A 53 3.75 6.77 0.27
CA PHE A 53 3.75 5.97 1.50
C PHE A 53 3.52 6.82 2.76
N PHE A 54 4.05 8.04 2.81
CA PHE A 54 3.92 8.96 3.94
C PHE A 54 2.68 9.90 3.87
N ASN A 55 1.77 9.73 2.90
CA ASN A 55 0.62 10.61 2.63
C ASN A 55 -0.74 9.89 2.80
#